data_AF-A0A4J1Y0R1-F1
#
_entry.id   AF-A0A4J1Y0R1-F1
#
_cell.length_a   1.000
_cell.length_b   1.000
_cell.length_c   1.000
_cell.angle_alpha   90.00
_cell.angle_beta   90.00
_cell.angle_gamma   90.00
#
_symmetry.space_group_name_H-M   'P 1'
#
loop_
_entity.id
_entity.type
_entity.pdbx_description
1 polymer ?
#
loop_
_entity_poly.entity_id
_entity_poly.type
_entity_poly.pdbx_seq_one_letter_code
_entity_poly.pdbx_strand_id
1 'polypeptide(L)'
;MSKELHINTILAQAGIKSDEATGALVTPLHFSTTYQHPEFGRSTGFDYTRTKNPTRSKAEEVLAAIESADYALATSSGMSAIVLAFSVFPVGSKVLAVRDLYGGSFRWFNQVEQEGRFHFTYANTEEELIAELEKDVDVLYIETPTNPLMLEFDIEKLAKLAHAKGAKVVVDNTFYSPIYQRPIEDRADIVLHSATKYLAGHNDVLAGVVVTNSLELYEKLFYNLNTTGAVLSPFDSYQLLRGLKTLSLRMERSTANAQEVVAFLKDSPAVKEVLYTGRGGMISFKVADETRIPHILNSLKVFSFAESLGGVESLITYPTTQTHADIPAEVRHSYGLTDDLLRLSIGIEDARDLIADLRQALEG
;
A
#
# COMPACT_ATOMS: atom_id res chain seq x y z
N MET A 1 -18.61 6.13 -22.75
CA MET A 1 -18.55 4.66 -22.87
C MET A 1 -18.90 4.08 -21.50
N SER A 2 -20.17 4.01 -21.08
CA SER A 2 -21.14 2.92 -21.36
C SER A 2 -20.54 1.51 -21.22
N LYS A 3 -20.81 0.87 -20.06
CA LYS A 3 -20.27 -0.38 -19.48
C LYS A 3 -18.91 -0.22 -18.80
N GLU A 4 -18.91 -0.25 -17.46
CA GLU A 4 -17.70 -0.38 -16.64
C GLU A 4 -16.88 -1.57 -17.15
N LEU A 5 -15.66 -1.30 -17.60
CA LEU A 5 -14.74 -2.34 -18.01
C LEU A 5 -14.31 -3.12 -16.77
N HIS A 6 -14.19 -4.43 -16.87
CA HIS A 6 -13.62 -5.21 -15.78
C HIS A 6 -12.14 -4.83 -15.55
N ILE A 7 -11.68 -4.93 -14.30
CA ILE A 7 -10.35 -4.48 -13.86
C ILE A 7 -9.21 -5.02 -14.74
N ASN A 8 -9.26 -6.29 -15.16
CA ASN A 8 -8.25 -6.88 -16.06
C ASN A 8 -8.15 -6.16 -17.41
N THR A 9 -9.27 -5.66 -17.93
CA THR A 9 -9.28 -4.86 -19.16
C THR A 9 -8.71 -3.46 -18.91
N ILE A 10 -9.07 -2.83 -17.79
CA ILE A 10 -8.51 -1.53 -17.39
C ILE A 10 -6.98 -1.62 -17.26
N LEU A 11 -6.48 -2.63 -16.56
CA LEU A 11 -5.04 -2.88 -16.37
C LEU A 11 -4.33 -3.12 -17.71
N ALA A 12 -4.86 -4.00 -18.57
CA ALA A 12 -4.26 -4.25 -19.89
C ALA A 12 -4.19 -2.97 -20.75
N GLN A 13 -5.21 -2.10 -20.64
CA GLN A 13 -5.31 -0.82 -21.34
C GLN A 13 -4.65 0.35 -20.56
N ALA A 14 -3.94 0.10 -19.45
CA ALA A 14 -3.33 1.15 -18.65
C ALA A 14 -2.34 1.98 -19.48
N GLY A 15 -2.52 3.30 -19.55
CA GLY A 15 -1.58 4.17 -20.29
C GLY A 15 -1.49 3.85 -21.79
N ILE A 16 -2.60 3.44 -22.42
CA ILE A 16 -2.65 3.33 -23.88
C ILE A 16 -3.67 4.26 -24.52
N LYS A 17 -3.45 4.57 -25.81
CA LYS A 17 -4.30 5.43 -26.65
C LYS A 17 -4.53 6.83 -26.07
N SER A 18 -3.49 7.42 -25.49
CA SER A 18 -3.54 8.75 -24.88
C SER A 18 -2.88 9.85 -25.71
N ASP A 19 -2.13 9.50 -26.77
CA ASP A 19 -1.43 10.47 -27.61
C ASP A 19 -2.20 10.73 -28.92
N GLU A 20 -3.01 11.77 -28.93
CA GLU A 20 -3.77 12.20 -30.10
C GLU A 20 -2.87 12.82 -31.20
N ALA A 21 -1.71 13.36 -30.82
CA ALA A 21 -0.85 14.09 -31.75
C ALA A 21 -0.11 13.16 -32.72
N THR A 22 0.42 12.04 -32.22
CA THR A 22 1.16 11.07 -33.05
C THR A 22 0.46 9.73 -33.22
N GLY A 23 -0.55 9.43 -32.39
CA GLY A 23 -1.19 8.11 -32.36
C GLY A 23 -0.35 7.05 -31.64
N ALA A 24 0.65 7.45 -30.84
CA ALA A 24 1.44 6.50 -30.06
C ALA A 24 0.54 5.64 -29.18
N LEU A 25 0.73 4.32 -29.28
CA LEU A 25 -0.09 3.38 -28.52
C LEU A 25 0.16 3.51 -27.02
N VAL A 26 1.41 3.70 -26.60
CA VAL A 26 1.80 3.83 -25.19
C VAL A 26 1.92 5.32 -24.85
N THR A 27 1.48 5.70 -23.64
CA THR A 27 1.62 7.05 -23.11
C THR A 27 3.08 7.53 -23.20
N PRO A 28 3.36 8.66 -23.87
CA PRO A 28 4.70 9.22 -23.95
C PRO A 28 5.24 9.66 -22.58
N LEU A 29 6.57 9.67 -22.46
CA LEU A 29 7.30 10.25 -21.34
C LEU A 29 7.44 11.76 -21.52
N HIS A 30 6.77 12.54 -20.66
CA HIS A 30 6.86 14.00 -20.69
C HIS A 30 7.83 14.52 -19.62
N PHE A 31 9.09 14.75 -20.02
CA PHE A 31 10.12 15.34 -19.14
C PHE A 31 10.09 16.87 -19.07
N SER A 32 9.27 17.53 -19.89
CA SER A 32 9.19 18.99 -19.88
C SER A 32 8.71 19.49 -18.52
N THR A 33 9.41 20.47 -17.97
CA THR A 33 9.03 21.10 -16.70
C THR A 33 7.90 22.10 -16.88
N THR A 34 7.82 22.75 -18.04
CA THR A 34 6.81 23.76 -18.37
C THR A 34 6.24 23.52 -19.77
N TYR A 35 5.07 24.07 -20.03
CA TYR A 35 4.32 23.90 -21.27
C TYR A 35 3.94 25.27 -21.83
N GLN A 36 4.03 25.40 -23.15
CA GLN A 36 3.64 26.64 -23.83
C GLN A 36 2.12 26.81 -23.77
N HIS A 37 1.67 27.96 -23.28
CA HIS A 37 0.27 28.38 -23.39
C HIS A 37 -0.09 28.65 -24.86
N PRO A 38 -1.26 28.21 -25.36
CA PRO A 38 -1.68 28.50 -26.73
C PRO A 38 -1.75 29.99 -27.04
N GLU A 39 -2.25 30.78 -26.08
CA GLU A 39 -2.30 32.24 -26.09
C GLU A 39 -2.57 32.77 -24.67
N PHE A 40 -2.52 34.09 -24.49
CA PHE A 40 -2.76 34.73 -23.19
C PHE A 40 -4.11 34.32 -22.60
N GLY A 41 -4.10 33.77 -21.38
CA GLY A 41 -5.31 33.34 -20.66
C GLY A 41 -5.86 31.97 -21.08
N ARG A 42 -5.21 31.24 -21.99
CA ARG A 42 -5.59 29.86 -22.35
C ARG A 42 -4.58 28.84 -21.82
N SER A 43 -5.08 27.68 -21.40
CA SER A 43 -4.26 26.54 -20.97
C SER A 43 -4.70 25.28 -21.73
N THR A 44 -3.75 24.38 -21.94
CA THR A 44 -4.00 23.00 -22.41
C THR A 44 -4.40 22.06 -21.28
N GLY A 45 -4.47 22.58 -20.04
CA GLY A 45 -4.57 21.79 -18.81
C GLY A 45 -3.21 21.43 -18.21
N PHE A 46 -2.10 21.77 -18.88
CA PHE A 46 -0.74 21.57 -18.40
C PHE A 46 0.04 22.89 -18.53
N ASP A 47 0.57 23.38 -17.41
CA ASP A 47 1.35 24.61 -17.36
C ASP A 47 2.75 24.36 -16.75
N TYR A 48 2.78 23.61 -15.64
CA TYR A 48 4.00 23.26 -14.90
C TYR A 48 3.92 21.84 -14.33
N THR A 49 4.99 21.06 -14.47
CA THR A 49 5.01 19.61 -14.20
C THR A 49 4.72 19.22 -12.75
N ARG A 50 5.00 20.11 -11.78
CA ARG A 50 4.62 19.88 -10.38
C ARG A 50 3.10 19.86 -10.25
N THR A 51 2.41 20.83 -10.86
CA THR A 51 0.95 20.92 -10.84
C THR A 51 0.29 19.77 -11.59
N LYS A 52 0.71 19.55 -12.84
CA LYS A 52 0.17 18.45 -13.67
C LYS A 52 1.18 18.05 -14.73
N ASN A 53 1.29 16.74 -15.01
CA ASN A 53 2.18 16.18 -16.01
C ASN A 53 1.41 15.13 -16.83
N PRO A 54 1.46 15.12 -18.18
CA PRO A 54 0.64 14.21 -18.98
C PRO A 54 0.84 12.72 -18.66
N THR A 55 2.09 12.30 -18.43
CA THR A 55 2.41 10.92 -18.06
C THR A 55 1.84 10.58 -16.67
N ARG A 56 2.05 11.46 -15.68
CA ARG A 56 1.51 11.27 -14.32
C ARG A 56 -0.01 11.28 -14.30
N SER A 57 -0.65 12.20 -15.03
CA SER A 57 -2.11 12.27 -15.11
C SER A 57 -2.71 11.00 -15.69
N LYS A 58 -2.05 10.38 -16.67
CA LYS A 58 -2.53 9.10 -17.17
C LYS A 58 -2.38 7.96 -16.16
N ALA A 59 -1.32 7.98 -15.35
CA ALA A 59 -1.18 7.05 -14.23
C ALA A 59 -2.28 7.26 -13.18
N GLU A 60 -2.54 8.51 -12.79
CA GLU A 60 -3.61 8.90 -11.86
C GLU A 60 -4.99 8.45 -12.35
N GLU A 61 -5.32 8.65 -13.63
CA GLU A 61 -6.58 8.15 -14.22
C GLU A 61 -6.74 6.63 -14.11
N VAL A 62 -5.68 5.86 -14.39
CA VAL A 62 -5.73 4.40 -14.28
C VAL A 62 -5.85 3.97 -12.82
N LEU A 63 -5.11 4.62 -11.91
CA LEU A 63 -5.13 4.34 -10.48
C LEU A 63 -6.51 4.59 -9.88
N ALA A 64 -7.17 5.69 -10.25
CA ALA A 64 -8.54 5.98 -9.86
C ALA A 64 -9.49 4.88 -10.38
N ALA A 65 -9.38 4.53 -11.66
CA ALA A 65 -10.25 3.54 -12.29
C ALA A 65 -10.14 2.13 -11.67
N ILE A 66 -8.93 1.68 -11.30
CA ILE A 66 -8.77 0.34 -10.72
C ILE A 66 -9.25 0.26 -9.27
N GLU A 67 -9.32 1.39 -8.55
CA GLU A 67 -9.90 1.51 -7.21
C GLU A 67 -11.41 1.83 -7.23
N SER A 68 -12.05 1.82 -8.41
CA SER A 68 -13.45 2.26 -8.57
C SER A 68 -13.70 3.67 -8.02
N ALA A 69 -12.75 4.57 -8.27
CA ALA A 69 -12.77 5.94 -7.76
C ALA A 69 -12.80 7.00 -8.86
N ASP A 70 -13.25 8.20 -8.49
CA ASP A 70 -13.28 9.36 -9.37
C ASP A 70 -11.91 10.04 -9.49
N TYR A 71 -11.11 10.05 -8.41
CA TYR A 71 -9.86 10.79 -8.35
C TYR A 71 -8.72 10.01 -7.71
N ALA A 72 -7.52 10.17 -8.26
CA ALA A 72 -6.28 9.72 -7.65
C ALA A 72 -5.16 10.77 -7.83
N LEU A 73 -4.20 10.77 -6.91
CA LEU A 73 -3.01 11.62 -6.93
C LEU A 73 -1.78 10.77 -6.67
N ALA A 74 -0.77 10.88 -7.55
CA ALA A 74 0.47 10.13 -7.43
C ALA A 74 1.58 10.94 -6.77
N THR A 75 2.16 10.39 -5.70
CA THR A 75 3.19 11.02 -4.87
C THR A 75 4.52 10.28 -4.97
N SER A 76 5.60 10.92 -4.52
CA SER A 76 6.97 10.39 -4.58
C SER A 76 7.25 9.14 -3.72
N SER A 77 6.33 8.73 -2.83
CA SER A 77 6.46 7.55 -1.96
C SER A 77 5.15 7.28 -1.21
N GLY A 78 4.95 6.08 -0.67
CA GLY A 78 3.83 5.79 0.24
C GLY A 78 3.79 6.74 1.44
N MET A 79 4.95 7.14 1.99
CA MET A 79 5.00 8.11 3.08
C MET A 79 4.51 9.50 2.67
N SER A 80 4.84 9.97 1.46
CA SER A 80 4.30 11.24 0.97
C SER A 80 2.81 11.16 0.67
N ALA A 81 2.26 9.98 0.35
CA ALA A 81 0.82 9.76 0.26
C ALA A 81 0.15 9.88 1.65
N ILE A 82 0.71 9.25 2.69
CA ILE A 82 0.23 9.40 4.08
C ILE A 82 0.23 10.87 4.51
N VAL A 83 1.37 11.56 4.34
CA VAL A 83 1.49 12.99 4.71
C VAL A 83 0.46 13.84 3.96
N LEU A 84 0.27 13.57 2.67
CA LEU A 84 -0.73 14.27 1.86
C LEU A 84 -2.15 13.99 2.35
N ALA A 85 -2.49 12.73 2.61
CA ALA A 85 -3.81 12.33 3.10
C ALA A 85 -4.17 13.02 4.42
N PHE A 86 -3.21 13.14 5.34
CA PHE A 86 -3.42 13.83 6.60
C PHE A 86 -3.40 15.37 6.47
N SER A 87 -2.93 15.91 5.36
CA SER A 87 -2.83 17.37 5.18
C SER A 87 -4.17 18.09 5.10
N VAL A 88 -5.28 17.36 4.88
CA VAL A 88 -6.63 17.93 4.77
C VAL A 88 -7.40 17.93 6.09
N PHE A 89 -6.87 17.27 7.12
CA PHE A 89 -7.48 17.27 8.44
C PHE A 89 -6.99 18.46 9.29
N PRO A 90 -7.86 19.04 10.13
CA PRO A 90 -7.46 20.11 11.04
C PRO A 90 -6.35 19.72 12.00
N VAL A 91 -5.59 20.72 12.45
CA VAL A 91 -4.67 20.57 13.58
C VAL A 91 -5.49 20.24 14.84
N GLY A 92 -5.03 19.27 15.62
CA GLY A 92 -5.69 18.79 16.83
C GLY A 92 -6.70 17.67 16.58
N SER A 93 -6.85 17.17 15.34
CA SER A 93 -7.75 16.06 15.04
C SER A 93 -7.37 14.78 15.80
N LYS A 94 -8.41 14.07 16.26
CA LYS A 94 -8.32 12.80 16.98
C LYS A 94 -8.40 11.64 16.01
N VAL A 95 -7.32 10.86 15.96
CA VAL A 95 -7.14 9.76 15.03
C VAL A 95 -7.24 8.45 15.81
N LEU A 96 -8.20 7.61 15.45
CA LEU A 96 -8.25 6.22 15.87
C LEU A 96 -7.54 5.39 14.79
N ALA A 97 -6.47 4.70 15.14
CA ALA A 97 -5.71 3.86 14.22
C ALA A 97 -5.65 2.40 14.68
N VAL A 98 -5.53 1.47 13.73
CA VAL A 98 -5.10 0.11 14.10
C VAL A 98 -3.69 0.15 14.70
N ARG A 99 -3.40 -0.72 15.66
CA ARG A 99 -2.08 -0.75 16.32
C ARG A 99 -1.00 -1.33 15.41
N ASP A 100 -1.32 -2.41 14.72
CA ASP A 100 -0.39 -3.08 13.81
C ASP A 100 -0.37 -2.34 12.47
N LEU A 101 0.68 -1.55 12.29
CA LEU A 101 0.87 -0.64 11.17
C LEU A 101 2.29 -0.78 10.65
N TYR A 102 2.49 -0.43 9.39
CA TYR A 102 3.82 -0.15 8.89
C TYR A 102 4.61 0.79 9.83
N GLY A 103 5.82 0.37 10.24
CA GLY A 103 6.68 1.13 11.16
C GLY A 103 6.98 2.57 10.74
N GLY A 104 6.99 2.88 9.43
CA GLY A 104 7.11 4.26 8.96
C GLY A 104 5.90 5.15 9.28
N SER A 105 4.68 4.57 9.25
CA SER A 105 3.45 5.25 9.67
C SER A 105 3.51 5.55 11.17
N PHE A 106 3.88 4.56 12.00
CA PHE A 106 4.07 4.74 13.45
C PHE A 106 5.08 5.85 13.76
N ARG A 107 6.25 5.84 13.11
CA ARG A 107 7.28 6.86 13.31
C ARG A 107 6.76 8.26 12.97
N TRP A 108 6.03 8.40 11.86
CA TRP A 108 5.47 9.68 11.45
C TRP A 108 4.34 10.13 12.40
N PHE A 109 3.44 9.22 12.80
CA PHE A 109 2.36 9.49 13.76
C PHE A 109 2.89 9.99 15.10
N ASN A 110 3.92 9.34 15.65
CA ASN A 110 4.56 9.79 16.88
C ASN A 110 5.16 11.19 16.76
N GLN A 111 5.81 11.49 15.62
CA GLN A 111 6.40 12.81 15.39
C GLN A 111 5.31 13.90 15.38
N VAL A 112 4.25 13.72 14.60
CA VAL A 112 3.19 14.73 14.48
C VAL A 112 2.33 14.84 15.74
N GLU A 113 2.24 13.79 16.54
CA GLU A 113 1.63 13.84 17.87
C GLU A 113 2.45 14.67 18.86
N GLN A 114 3.78 14.51 18.87
CA GLN A 114 4.67 15.35 19.70
C GLN A 114 4.62 16.82 19.29
N GLU A 115 4.39 17.12 18.01
CA GLU A 115 4.15 18.46 17.49
C GLU A 115 2.76 19.01 17.83
N GLY A 116 1.88 18.21 18.43
CA GLY A 116 0.50 18.58 18.76
C GLY A 116 -0.40 18.72 17.53
N ARG A 117 0.01 18.16 16.39
CA ARG A 117 -0.75 18.25 15.13
C ARG A 117 -1.94 17.29 15.11
N PHE A 118 -1.79 16.11 15.71
CA PHE A 118 -2.81 15.08 15.81
C PHE A 118 -2.73 14.37 17.16
N HIS A 119 -3.82 13.72 17.58
CA HIS A 119 -3.87 12.91 18.80
C HIS A 119 -4.28 11.49 18.44
N PHE A 120 -3.47 10.48 18.79
CA PHE A 120 -3.70 9.11 18.36
C PHE A 120 -4.23 8.24 19.50
N THR A 121 -5.29 7.50 19.20
CA THR A 121 -5.73 6.33 19.97
C THR A 121 -5.56 5.10 19.08
N TYR A 122 -5.14 3.98 19.67
CA TYR A 122 -4.85 2.78 18.90
C TYR A 122 -5.65 1.59 19.42
N ALA A 123 -6.12 0.76 18.51
CA ALA A 123 -6.86 -0.47 18.79
C ALA A 123 -6.22 -1.68 18.10
N ASN A 124 -6.22 -2.83 18.76
CA ASN A 124 -5.65 -4.08 18.25
C ASN A 124 -6.69 -4.97 17.56
N THR A 125 -7.95 -4.87 17.98
CA THR A 125 -9.04 -5.72 17.46
C THR A 125 -10.20 -4.88 16.92
N GLU A 126 -11.07 -5.52 16.14
CA GLU A 126 -12.26 -4.86 15.60
C GLU A 126 -13.21 -4.42 16.73
N GLU A 127 -13.32 -5.21 17.81
CA GLU A 127 -14.14 -4.86 18.98
C GLU A 127 -13.62 -3.60 19.68
N GLU A 128 -12.30 -3.47 19.82
CA GLU A 128 -11.66 -2.26 20.37
C GLU A 128 -11.92 -1.04 19.47
N LEU A 129 -11.81 -1.19 18.14
CA LEU A 129 -12.13 -0.12 17.20
C LEU A 129 -13.58 0.33 17.35
N ILE A 130 -14.53 -0.60 17.41
CA ILE A 130 -15.96 -0.30 17.58
C ILE A 130 -16.20 0.44 18.90
N ALA A 131 -15.57 0.00 20.00
CA ALA A 131 -15.70 0.65 21.30
C ALA A 131 -15.12 2.08 21.32
N GLU A 132 -13.98 2.31 20.66
CA GLU A 132 -13.37 3.64 20.56
C GLU A 132 -14.15 4.57 19.62
N LEU A 133 -14.76 4.05 18.56
CA LEU A 133 -15.64 4.83 17.68
C LEU A 133 -16.90 5.35 18.38
N GLU A 134 -17.30 4.80 19.54
CA GLU A 134 -18.39 5.39 20.33
C GLU A 134 -18.00 6.72 21.00
N LYS A 135 -16.71 7.06 21.04
CA LYS A 135 -16.16 8.30 21.62
C LYS A 135 -16.03 9.39 20.55
N ASP A 136 -15.18 10.37 20.81
CA ASP A 136 -14.93 11.51 19.93
C ASP A 136 -13.70 11.23 19.04
N VAL A 137 -13.96 10.87 17.78
CA VAL A 137 -12.97 10.50 16.76
C VAL A 137 -13.24 11.31 15.50
N ASP A 138 -12.21 11.93 14.94
CA ASP A 138 -12.30 12.69 13.68
C ASP A 138 -11.89 11.83 12.48
N VAL A 139 -10.93 10.92 12.67
CA VAL A 139 -10.36 10.09 11.61
C VAL A 139 -10.17 8.66 12.11
N LEU A 140 -10.65 7.69 11.34
CA LEU A 140 -10.35 6.28 11.48
C LEU A 140 -9.31 5.88 10.42
N TYR A 141 -8.14 5.40 10.85
CA TYR A 141 -7.06 4.92 9.98
C TYR A 141 -6.90 3.40 10.11
N ILE A 142 -7.08 2.68 9.01
CA ILE A 142 -7.01 1.21 8.98
C ILE A 142 -5.98 0.75 7.94
N GLU A 143 -5.18 -0.23 8.29
CA GLU A 143 -4.44 -1.08 7.35
C GLU A 143 -5.07 -2.48 7.45
N THR A 144 -5.51 -3.07 6.34
CA THR A 144 -6.13 -4.39 6.33
C THR A 144 -5.78 -5.12 5.02
N PRO A 145 -5.09 -6.27 5.08
CA PRO A 145 -4.54 -6.90 6.27
C PRO A 145 -3.36 -6.09 6.83
N THR A 146 -3.16 -6.16 8.14
CA THR A 146 -2.09 -5.39 8.80
C THR A 146 -0.69 -5.93 8.50
N ASN A 147 0.30 -5.03 8.58
CA ASN A 147 1.70 -5.36 8.46
C ASN A 147 2.41 -5.30 9.83
N PRO A 148 3.01 -6.39 10.34
CA PRO A 148 3.18 -7.71 9.71
C PRO A 148 2.20 -8.79 10.20
N LEU A 149 1.26 -8.52 11.12
CA LEU A 149 0.49 -9.58 11.78
C LEU A 149 -0.69 -10.14 10.97
N MET A 150 -0.94 -9.59 9.78
CA MET A 150 -1.95 -10.09 8.84
C MET A 150 -3.38 -10.09 9.41
N LEU A 151 -3.71 -9.15 10.29
CA LEU A 151 -5.06 -9.00 10.86
C LEU A 151 -5.98 -8.35 9.83
N GLU A 152 -7.19 -8.87 9.68
CA GLU A 152 -8.22 -8.31 8.80
C GLU A 152 -9.30 -7.57 9.60
N PHE A 153 -9.77 -6.46 9.04
CA PHE A 153 -10.86 -5.64 9.57
C PHE A 153 -11.95 -5.44 8.52
N ASP A 154 -13.22 -5.47 8.94
CA ASP A 154 -14.37 -5.18 8.06
C ASP A 154 -14.49 -3.67 7.81
N ILE A 155 -14.01 -3.22 6.64
CA ILE A 155 -14.02 -1.81 6.25
C ILE A 155 -15.44 -1.25 6.20
N GLU A 156 -16.39 -1.96 5.58
CA GLU A 156 -17.72 -1.39 5.36
C GLU A 156 -18.45 -1.21 6.70
N LYS A 157 -18.32 -2.17 7.61
CA LYS A 157 -18.87 -2.10 8.96
C LYS A 157 -18.27 -0.94 9.75
N LEU A 158 -16.94 -0.84 9.79
CA LEU A 158 -16.24 0.21 10.52
C LEU A 158 -16.50 1.60 9.93
N ALA A 159 -16.57 1.72 8.61
CA ALA A 159 -16.86 2.97 7.94
C ALA A 159 -18.28 3.46 8.24
N LYS A 160 -19.28 2.57 8.24
CA LYS A 160 -20.65 2.93 8.66
C LYS A 160 -20.69 3.50 10.08
N LEU A 161 -19.95 2.90 11.02
CA LEU A 161 -19.89 3.35 12.41
C LEU A 161 -19.16 4.69 12.54
N ALA A 162 -18.01 4.84 11.88
CA ALA A 162 -17.24 6.08 11.86
C ALA A 162 -18.07 7.24 11.29
N HIS A 163 -18.73 7.03 10.15
CA HIS A 163 -19.57 8.03 9.50
C HIS A 163 -20.78 8.43 10.35
N ALA A 164 -21.36 7.51 11.12
CA ALA A 164 -22.46 7.81 12.05
C ALA A 164 -22.06 8.82 13.15
N LYS A 165 -20.76 8.98 13.40
CA LYS A 165 -20.17 9.94 14.34
C LYS A 165 -19.53 11.15 13.66
N GLY A 166 -19.56 11.20 12.32
CA GLY A 166 -18.94 12.27 11.53
C GLY A 166 -17.44 12.08 11.24
N ALA A 167 -16.83 10.97 11.68
CA ALA A 167 -15.43 10.66 11.43
C ALA A 167 -15.19 10.33 9.95
N LYS A 168 -13.97 10.55 9.47
CA LYS A 168 -13.50 10.17 8.12
C LYS A 168 -12.70 8.89 8.15
N VAL A 169 -12.79 8.09 7.09
CA VAL A 169 -12.15 6.77 7.02
C VAL A 169 -11.02 6.78 6.01
N VAL A 170 -9.81 6.50 6.48
CA VAL A 170 -8.60 6.36 5.67
C VAL A 170 -8.16 4.90 5.71
N VAL A 171 -7.97 4.30 4.53
CA VAL A 171 -7.55 2.90 4.41
C VAL A 171 -6.24 2.81 3.65
N ASP A 172 -5.21 2.22 4.25
CA ASP A 172 -4.02 1.77 3.53
C ASP A 172 -4.30 0.39 2.92
N ASN A 173 -4.37 0.33 1.59
CA ASN A 173 -4.72 -0.87 0.82
C ASN A 173 -3.50 -1.50 0.14
N THR A 174 -2.29 -1.20 0.65
CA THR A 174 -1.03 -1.64 0.03
C THR A 174 -0.94 -3.16 -0.14
N PHE A 175 -1.39 -3.96 0.84
CA PHE A 175 -1.18 -5.42 0.85
C PHE A 175 -2.10 -6.18 -0.10
N TYR A 176 -3.37 -5.75 -0.20
CA TYR A 176 -4.34 -6.42 -1.06
C TYR A 176 -4.40 -5.85 -2.45
N SER A 177 -4.01 -4.58 -2.63
CA SER A 177 -4.19 -3.85 -3.88
C SER A 177 -5.66 -3.84 -4.34
N PRO A 178 -5.99 -3.14 -5.42
CA PRO A 178 -7.35 -3.13 -5.96
C PRO A 178 -7.83 -4.49 -6.51
N ILE A 179 -6.94 -5.48 -6.59
CA ILE A 179 -7.26 -6.85 -7.03
C ILE A 179 -8.12 -7.59 -6.00
N TYR A 180 -7.79 -7.49 -4.71
CA TYR A 180 -8.48 -8.24 -3.65
C TYR A 180 -9.41 -7.38 -2.80
N GLN A 181 -9.25 -6.06 -2.83
CA GLN A 181 -10.04 -5.13 -2.03
C GLN A 181 -10.08 -3.75 -2.70
N ARG A 182 -11.28 -3.14 -2.80
CA ARG A 182 -11.46 -1.76 -3.26
C ARG A 182 -12.17 -0.96 -2.18
N PRO A 183 -11.45 -0.40 -1.20
CA PRO A 183 -12.07 0.20 -0.01
C PRO A 183 -13.02 1.37 -0.31
N ILE A 184 -12.89 2.00 -1.49
CA ILE A 184 -13.84 3.02 -1.97
C ILE A 184 -15.26 2.44 -2.09
N GLU A 185 -15.40 1.21 -2.57
CA GLU A 185 -16.69 0.50 -2.64
C GLU A 185 -17.21 0.18 -1.23
N ASP A 186 -16.31 -0.01 -0.27
CA ASP A 186 -16.58 -0.25 1.15
C ASP A 186 -16.66 1.03 1.99
N ARG A 187 -16.88 2.20 1.34
CA ARG A 187 -17.13 3.52 1.97
C ARG A 187 -15.91 4.19 2.61
N ALA A 188 -14.69 3.82 2.27
CA ALA A 188 -13.52 4.62 2.63
C ALA A 188 -13.61 6.02 2.00
N ASP A 189 -13.26 7.06 2.76
CA ASP A 189 -13.19 8.44 2.24
C ASP A 189 -11.89 8.68 1.46
N ILE A 190 -10.79 8.07 1.94
CA ILE A 190 -9.46 8.15 1.33
C ILE A 190 -8.84 6.74 1.33
N VAL A 191 -8.29 6.33 0.19
CA VAL A 191 -7.47 5.11 0.07
C VAL A 191 -6.03 5.46 -0.25
N LEU A 192 -5.11 4.79 0.43
CA LEU A 192 -3.67 4.97 0.30
C LEU A 192 -3.02 3.71 -0.26
N HIS A 193 -1.96 3.91 -1.03
CA HIS A 193 -1.04 2.85 -1.41
C HIS A 193 0.41 3.32 -1.28
N SER A 194 1.26 2.43 -0.79
CA SER A 194 2.65 2.39 -1.23
C SER A 194 2.69 1.72 -2.60
N ALA A 195 2.60 2.52 -3.67
CA ALA A 195 2.71 2.01 -5.04
C ALA A 195 4.07 1.38 -5.37
N THR A 196 5.08 1.62 -4.54
CA THR A 196 6.36 0.89 -4.52
C THR A 196 6.18 -0.63 -4.50
N LYS A 197 5.09 -1.12 -3.87
CA LYS A 197 4.88 -2.54 -3.59
C LYS A 197 4.18 -3.21 -4.79
N TYR A 198 3.03 -3.83 -4.57
CA TYR A 198 2.33 -4.61 -5.60
C TYR A 198 1.97 -3.81 -6.86
N LEU A 199 1.64 -2.51 -6.74
CA LEU A 199 1.22 -1.70 -7.89
C LEU A 199 2.34 -1.58 -8.94
N ALA A 200 3.53 -1.13 -8.54
CA ALA A 200 4.70 -1.15 -9.42
C ALA A 200 5.18 -2.59 -9.64
N GLY A 201 5.43 -3.32 -8.56
CA GLY A 201 5.61 -4.77 -8.56
C GLY A 201 6.94 -5.31 -9.07
N HIS A 202 7.93 -4.44 -9.27
CA HIS A 202 9.23 -4.81 -9.85
C HIS A 202 10.42 -4.27 -9.05
N ASN A 203 10.17 -3.78 -7.82
CA ASN A 203 11.18 -3.23 -6.89
C ASN A 203 12.12 -2.17 -7.51
N ASP A 204 11.61 -1.40 -8.48
CA ASP A 204 12.36 -0.39 -9.26
C ASP A 204 11.72 1.01 -9.24
N VAL A 205 10.61 1.18 -8.50
CA VAL A 205 9.86 2.45 -8.38
C VAL A 205 9.56 2.73 -6.93
N LEU A 206 9.85 3.95 -6.46
CA LEU A 206 9.34 4.49 -5.20
C LEU A 206 8.15 5.40 -5.49
N ALA A 207 6.96 5.03 -5.03
CA ALA A 207 5.74 5.78 -5.32
C ALA A 207 4.68 5.64 -4.22
N GLY A 208 3.80 6.63 -4.12
CA GLY A 208 2.60 6.60 -3.31
C GLY A 208 1.38 7.04 -4.11
N VAL A 209 0.20 6.68 -3.62
CA VAL A 209 -1.08 7.04 -4.25
C VAL A 209 -2.08 7.41 -3.17
N VAL A 210 -2.83 8.48 -3.41
CA VAL A 210 -4.01 8.86 -2.62
C VAL A 210 -5.22 8.84 -3.55
N VAL A 211 -6.30 8.17 -3.15
CA VAL A 211 -7.52 7.98 -3.95
C VAL A 211 -8.75 8.44 -3.16
N THR A 212 -9.72 9.07 -3.82
CA THR A 212 -11.00 9.49 -3.20
C THR A 212 -12.11 9.68 -4.25
N ASN A 213 -13.37 9.57 -3.81
CA ASN A 213 -14.55 9.98 -4.59
C ASN A 213 -15.03 11.41 -4.26
N SER A 214 -14.52 12.02 -3.20
CA SER A 214 -14.95 13.36 -2.80
C SER A 214 -14.19 14.41 -3.60
N LEU A 215 -14.89 15.16 -4.45
CA LEU A 215 -14.34 16.32 -5.14
C LEU A 215 -13.76 17.35 -4.14
N GLU A 216 -14.43 17.56 -3.01
CA GLU A 216 -13.95 18.49 -1.97
C GLU A 216 -12.62 18.03 -1.36
N LEU A 217 -12.47 16.74 -1.06
CA LEU A 217 -11.19 16.21 -0.56
C LEU A 217 -10.13 16.28 -1.66
N TYR A 218 -10.47 15.89 -2.89
CA TYR A 218 -9.55 15.94 -4.02
C TYR A 218 -8.99 17.34 -4.26
N GLU A 219 -9.82 18.39 -4.24
CA GLU A 219 -9.37 19.77 -4.45
C GLU A 219 -8.37 20.20 -3.37
N LYS A 220 -8.63 19.88 -2.10
CA LYS A 220 -7.71 20.16 -0.99
C LYS A 220 -6.40 19.38 -1.12
N LEU A 221 -6.48 18.08 -1.42
CA LEU A 221 -5.32 17.22 -1.63
C LEU A 221 -4.48 17.71 -2.81
N PHE A 222 -5.10 18.01 -3.95
CA PHE A 222 -4.43 18.52 -5.14
C PHE A 222 -3.71 19.85 -4.86
N TYR A 223 -4.40 20.78 -4.17
CA TYR A 223 -3.81 22.04 -3.75
C TYR A 223 -2.58 21.83 -2.85
N ASN A 224 -2.69 20.97 -1.84
CA ASN A 224 -1.59 20.67 -0.91
C ASN A 224 -0.42 19.94 -1.59
N LEU A 225 -0.70 19.00 -2.49
CA LEU A 225 0.33 18.28 -3.26
C LEU A 225 1.09 19.25 -4.18
N ASN A 226 0.36 20.12 -4.87
CA ASN A 226 0.98 21.16 -5.68
C ASN A 226 1.85 22.08 -4.81
N THR A 227 1.35 22.50 -3.65
CA THR A 227 2.05 23.42 -2.74
C THR A 227 3.33 22.81 -2.14
N THR A 228 3.27 21.55 -1.70
CA THR A 228 4.39 20.86 -1.04
C THR A 228 5.35 20.19 -2.02
N GLY A 229 4.88 19.82 -3.21
CA GLY A 229 5.71 19.38 -4.33
C GLY A 229 6.17 17.92 -4.30
N ALA A 230 5.68 17.10 -3.37
CA ALA A 230 6.03 15.67 -3.25
C ALA A 230 5.38 14.78 -4.32
N VAL A 231 5.46 15.19 -5.58
CA VAL A 231 4.81 14.54 -6.73
C VAL A 231 5.65 13.40 -7.30
N LEU A 232 5.00 12.46 -7.98
CA LEU A 232 5.69 11.39 -8.70
C LEU A 232 6.36 11.91 -9.99
N SER A 233 7.57 11.44 -10.25
CA SER A 233 8.33 11.68 -11.49
C SER A 233 7.57 11.15 -12.72
N PRO A 234 7.67 11.78 -13.90
CA PRO A 234 7.10 11.22 -15.14
C PRO A 234 7.72 9.85 -15.51
N PHE A 235 9.00 9.61 -15.19
CA PHE A 235 9.63 8.31 -15.43
C PHE A 235 9.01 7.23 -14.55
N ASP A 236 8.90 7.50 -13.26
CA ASP A 236 8.31 6.56 -12.30
C ASP A 236 6.81 6.35 -12.57
N SER A 237 6.11 7.38 -13.04
CA SER A 237 4.71 7.28 -13.47
C SER A 237 4.55 6.32 -14.66
N TYR A 238 5.48 6.36 -15.61
CA TYR A 238 5.51 5.42 -16.73
C TYR A 238 5.83 3.99 -16.29
N GLN A 239 6.84 3.82 -15.43
CA GLN A 239 7.19 2.50 -14.89
C GLN A 239 6.03 1.90 -14.08
N LEU A 240 5.34 2.71 -13.29
CA LEU A 240 4.13 2.32 -12.58
C LEU A 240 3.03 1.88 -13.54
N LEU A 241 2.71 2.68 -14.57
CA LEU A 241 1.75 2.30 -15.62
C LEU A 241 2.11 0.97 -16.28
N ARG A 242 3.41 0.74 -16.54
CA ARG A 242 3.91 -0.52 -17.09
C ARG A 242 3.69 -1.69 -16.12
N GLY A 243 3.99 -1.50 -14.83
CA GLY A 243 3.79 -2.50 -13.79
C GLY A 243 2.32 -2.88 -13.60
N LEU A 244 1.42 -1.90 -13.63
CA LEU A 244 -0.03 -2.11 -13.49
C LEU A 244 -0.59 -3.07 -14.54
N LYS A 245 -0.07 -3.08 -15.76
CA LYS A 245 -0.54 -3.97 -16.84
C LYS A 245 -0.52 -5.45 -16.50
N THR A 246 0.33 -5.85 -15.55
CA THR A 246 0.52 -7.24 -15.13
C THR A 246 0.05 -7.48 -13.70
N LEU A 247 -0.55 -6.48 -13.04
CA LEU A 247 -0.90 -6.55 -11.62
C LEU A 247 -1.75 -7.77 -11.28
N SER A 248 -2.84 -8.02 -12.01
CA SER A 248 -3.71 -9.16 -11.72
C SER A 248 -3.02 -10.50 -11.90
N LEU A 249 -2.22 -10.66 -12.97
CA LEU A 249 -1.45 -11.88 -13.22
C LEU A 249 -0.42 -12.14 -12.11
N ARG A 250 0.29 -11.09 -11.67
CA ARG A 250 1.26 -11.17 -10.58
C ARG A 250 0.59 -11.53 -9.26
N MET A 251 -0.53 -10.89 -8.93
CA MET A 251 -1.28 -11.14 -7.71
C MET A 251 -1.85 -12.56 -7.66
N GLU A 252 -2.41 -13.06 -8.77
CA GLU A 252 -2.91 -14.43 -8.89
C GLU A 252 -1.80 -15.46 -8.65
N ARG A 253 -0.66 -15.32 -9.36
CA ARG A 253 0.48 -16.22 -9.21
C ARG A 253 1.06 -16.18 -7.80
N SER A 254 1.26 -14.99 -7.25
CA SER A 254 1.77 -14.79 -5.90
C SER A 254 0.86 -15.44 -4.84
N THR A 255 -0.46 -15.36 -5.04
CA THR A 255 -1.43 -16.01 -4.15
C THR A 255 -1.41 -17.53 -4.24
N ALA A 256 -1.36 -18.08 -5.45
CA ALA A 256 -1.24 -19.53 -5.65
C ALA A 256 0.04 -20.07 -4.99
N ASN A 257 1.18 -19.40 -5.22
CA ASN A 257 2.44 -19.75 -4.60
C ASN A 257 2.37 -19.65 -3.08
N ALA A 258 1.77 -18.59 -2.54
CA ALA A 258 1.62 -18.40 -1.10
C ALA A 258 0.80 -19.51 -0.45
N GLN A 259 -0.26 -19.99 -1.09
CA GLN A 259 -1.07 -21.11 -0.58
C GLN A 259 -0.25 -22.41 -0.47
N GLU A 260 0.59 -22.71 -1.47
CA GLU A 260 1.49 -23.87 -1.42
C GLU A 260 2.57 -23.72 -0.33
N VAL A 261 3.17 -22.53 -0.21
CA VAL A 261 4.16 -22.24 0.83
C VAL A 261 3.54 -22.33 2.23
N VAL A 262 2.31 -21.83 2.43
CA VAL A 262 1.59 -21.94 3.71
C VAL A 262 1.31 -23.39 4.07
N ALA A 263 0.93 -24.24 3.10
CA ALA A 263 0.74 -25.66 3.35
C ALA A 263 2.04 -26.31 3.85
N PHE A 264 3.18 -26.01 3.20
CA PHE A 264 4.49 -26.48 3.65
C PHE A 264 4.86 -25.96 5.06
N LEU A 265 4.70 -24.66 5.33
CA LEU A 265 5.06 -24.07 6.62
C LEU A 265 4.25 -24.65 7.77
N LYS A 266 2.96 -24.96 7.57
CA LYS A 266 2.10 -25.57 8.59
C LYS A 266 2.52 -26.99 8.98
N ASP A 267 3.17 -27.71 8.07
CA ASP A 267 3.67 -29.08 8.31
C ASP A 267 5.11 -29.09 8.87
N SER A 268 5.80 -27.95 8.90
CA SER A 268 7.19 -27.86 9.34
C SER A 268 7.30 -27.78 10.87
N PRO A 269 8.08 -28.66 11.54
CA PRO A 269 8.28 -28.59 12.98
C PRO A 269 9.10 -27.36 13.43
N ALA A 270 9.77 -26.69 12.50
CA ALA A 270 10.52 -25.45 12.77
C ALA A 270 9.60 -24.22 12.86
N VAL A 271 8.32 -24.35 12.54
CA VAL A 271 7.33 -23.27 12.52
C VAL A 271 6.22 -23.62 13.52
N LYS A 272 5.90 -22.69 14.42
CA LYS A 272 4.87 -22.90 15.45
C LYS A 272 3.54 -22.19 15.14
N GLU A 273 3.57 -21.18 14.29
CA GLU A 273 2.39 -20.40 13.92
C GLU A 273 2.57 -19.84 12.51
N VAL A 274 1.51 -19.89 11.69
CA VAL A 274 1.47 -19.29 10.36
C VAL A 274 0.27 -18.34 10.30
N LEU A 275 0.56 -17.07 10.00
CA LEU A 275 -0.39 -15.98 9.84
C LEU A 275 -0.58 -15.71 8.34
N TYR A 276 -1.72 -16.13 7.81
CA TYR A 276 -2.07 -15.93 6.40
C TYR A 276 -3.58 -15.80 6.25
N THR A 277 -4.02 -14.84 5.44
CA THR A 277 -5.44 -14.53 5.24
C THR A 277 -6.11 -15.35 4.15
N GLY A 278 -5.36 -16.21 3.44
CA GLY A 278 -5.88 -17.03 2.34
C GLY A 278 -5.76 -16.40 0.95
N ARG A 279 -5.35 -15.12 0.87
CA ARG A 279 -5.20 -14.34 -0.37
C ARG A 279 -3.98 -13.42 -0.33
N GLY A 280 -3.45 -13.08 -1.50
CA GLY A 280 -2.22 -12.28 -1.62
C GLY A 280 -0.96 -13.09 -1.35
N GLY A 281 0.19 -12.42 -1.51
CA GLY A 281 1.52 -13.00 -1.37
C GLY A 281 2.18 -12.81 0.00
N MET A 282 1.50 -12.17 0.94
CA MET A 282 2.09 -11.86 2.25
C MET A 282 1.80 -12.98 3.23
N ILE A 283 2.85 -13.54 3.83
CA ILE A 283 2.76 -14.56 4.87
C ILE A 283 3.62 -14.09 6.03
N SER A 284 3.11 -14.17 7.25
CA SER A 284 3.94 -14.09 8.44
C SER A 284 3.94 -15.44 9.15
N PHE A 285 5.05 -15.79 9.79
CA PHE A 285 5.14 -17.03 10.55
C PHE A 285 6.09 -16.88 11.72
N LYS A 286 5.83 -17.60 12.80
CA LYS A 286 6.70 -17.64 13.97
C LYS A 286 7.51 -18.93 13.97
N VAL A 287 8.82 -18.79 14.11
CA VAL A 287 9.71 -19.94 14.26
C VAL A 287 9.59 -20.54 15.66
N ALA A 288 9.82 -21.86 15.75
CA ALA A 288 9.80 -22.57 17.02
C ALA A 288 11.01 -22.18 17.90
N ASP A 289 12.15 -21.86 17.27
CA ASP A 289 13.40 -21.46 17.92
C ASP A 289 13.95 -20.18 17.27
N GLU A 290 13.81 -19.06 17.96
CA GLU A 290 14.29 -17.73 17.53
C GLU A 290 15.80 -17.72 17.26
N THR A 291 16.59 -18.52 17.98
CA THR A 291 18.05 -18.53 17.84
C THR A 291 18.51 -19.05 16.48
N ARG A 292 17.61 -19.70 15.72
CA ARG A 292 17.85 -20.16 14.35
C ARG A 292 17.61 -19.11 13.29
N ILE A 293 16.98 -17.98 13.59
CA ILE A 293 16.69 -16.93 12.60
C ILE A 293 17.94 -16.50 11.81
N PRO A 294 19.10 -16.21 12.43
CA PRO A 294 20.30 -15.86 11.67
C PRO A 294 20.73 -16.94 10.69
N HIS A 295 20.62 -18.22 11.07
CA HIS A 295 20.95 -19.34 10.19
C HIS A 295 19.96 -19.45 9.03
N ILE A 296 18.66 -19.38 9.31
CA ILE A 296 17.60 -19.42 8.29
C ILE A 296 17.85 -18.33 7.25
N LEU A 297 18.00 -17.07 7.69
CA LEU A 297 18.16 -15.93 6.79
C LEU A 297 19.42 -15.99 5.94
N ASN A 298 20.53 -16.50 6.49
CA ASN A 298 21.81 -16.60 5.77
C ASN A 298 21.91 -17.85 4.87
N SER A 299 20.99 -18.81 4.99
CA SER A 299 21.02 -20.06 4.24
C SER A 299 20.16 -20.03 2.97
N LEU A 300 19.23 -19.06 2.84
CA LEU A 300 18.34 -18.93 1.69
C LEU A 300 19.12 -18.60 0.41
N LYS A 301 18.65 -19.14 -0.71
CA LYS A 301 19.29 -19.01 -2.03
C LYS A 301 18.36 -18.39 -3.08
N VAL A 302 17.05 -18.52 -2.88
CA VAL A 302 16.00 -17.97 -3.74
C VAL A 302 15.40 -16.75 -3.07
N PHE A 303 14.94 -16.90 -1.82
CA PHE A 303 14.46 -15.76 -1.05
C PHE A 303 15.60 -14.80 -0.74
N SER A 304 15.37 -13.51 -1.03
CA SER A 304 16.30 -12.46 -0.63
C SER A 304 15.92 -11.90 0.74
N PHE A 305 16.87 -11.85 1.67
CA PHE A 305 16.69 -11.18 2.95
C PHE A 305 16.76 -9.66 2.75
N ALA A 306 15.60 -9.01 2.72
CA ALA A 306 15.48 -7.59 2.43
C ALA A 306 14.21 -6.97 3.04
N GLU A 307 14.22 -5.64 3.16
CA GLU A 307 13.00 -4.86 3.37
C GLU A 307 12.16 -4.78 2.08
N SER A 308 10.99 -4.14 2.16
CA SER A 308 9.97 -4.09 1.08
C SER A 308 9.20 -5.41 0.90
N LEU A 309 8.33 -5.44 -0.13
CA LEU A 309 7.41 -6.53 -0.48
C LEU A 309 6.74 -6.25 -1.83
N GLY A 310 6.04 -7.24 -2.37
CA GLY A 310 5.13 -7.12 -3.53
C GLY A 310 5.81 -7.07 -4.89
N GLY A 311 7.12 -7.34 -4.94
CA GLY A 311 7.89 -7.56 -6.16
C GLY A 311 7.57 -8.89 -6.85
N VAL A 312 8.21 -9.13 -8.00
CA VAL A 312 8.14 -10.42 -8.70
C VAL A 312 9.04 -11.48 -8.06
N GLU A 313 10.05 -11.04 -7.32
CA GLU A 313 10.97 -11.84 -6.54
C GLU A 313 10.49 -12.01 -5.10
N SER A 314 10.80 -13.17 -4.53
CA SER A 314 10.45 -13.54 -3.19
C SER A 314 11.41 -12.94 -2.17
N LEU A 315 10.86 -12.25 -1.17
CA LEU A 315 11.62 -11.63 -0.08
C LEU A 315 11.26 -12.25 1.26
N ILE A 316 12.23 -12.28 2.16
CA ILE A 316 12.02 -12.52 3.58
C ILE A 316 12.49 -11.30 4.37
N THR A 317 11.71 -10.91 5.37
CA THR A 317 12.01 -9.78 6.27
C THR A 317 11.96 -10.30 7.70
N TYR A 318 12.85 -9.79 8.54
CA TYR A 318 12.79 -9.94 9.98
C TYR A 318 12.29 -8.61 10.59
N PRO A 319 10.97 -8.49 10.90
CA PRO A 319 10.38 -7.20 11.24
C PRO A 319 11.04 -6.49 12.42
N THR A 320 11.43 -7.25 13.45
CA THR A 320 12.05 -6.77 14.69
C THR A 320 13.29 -5.88 14.48
N THR A 321 14.16 -6.23 13.53
CA THR A 321 15.44 -5.54 13.33
C THR A 321 15.48 -4.63 12.10
N GLN A 322 14.44 -4.69 11.27
CA GLN A 322 14.34 -3.94 10.02
C GLN A 322 13.14 -2.98 10.10
N THR A 323 12.02 -3.35 9.49
CA THR A 323 10.85 -2.48 9.29
C THR A 323 10.18 -1.94 10.56
N HIS A 324 10.34 -2.59 11.71
CA HIS A 324 9.72 -2.19 12.99
C HIS A 324 10.76 -1.92 14.09
N ALA A 325 12.04 -1.76 13.73
CA ALA A 325 13.11 -1.49 14.68
C ALA A 325 12.89 -0.20 15.50
N ASP A 326 12.17 0.77 14.93
CA ASP A 326 11.84 2.04 15.59
C ASP A 326 10.73 1.91 16.66
N ILE A 327 10.07 0.75 16.77
CA ILE A 327 9.03 0.51 17.76
C ILE A 327 9.66 -0.18 18.98
N PRO A 328 9.48 0.37 20.21
CA PRO A 328 10.01 -0.23 21.43
C PRO A 328 9.57 -1.69 21.59
N ALA A 329 10.46 -2.54 22.10
CA ALA A 329 10.22 -3.98 22.17
C ALA A 329 8.99 -4.34 23.00
N GLU A 330 8.80 -3.68 24.14
CA GLU A 330 7.64 -3.85 25.00
C GLU A 330 6.32 -3.50 24.28
N VAL A 331 6.36 -2.47 23.44
CA VAL A 331 5.20 -2.09 22.62
C VAL A 331 4.96 -3.14 21.55
N ARG A 332 5.98 -3.57 20.80
CA ARG A 332 5.86 -4.65 19.78
C ARG A 332 5.28 -5.94 20.37
N HIS A 333 5.84 -6.38 21.49
CA HIS A 333 5.44 -7.62 22.16
C HIS A 333 3.99 -7.53 22.67
N SER A 334 3.53 -6.36 23.11
CA SER A 334 2.16 -6.16 23.66
C SER A 334 1.03 -6.52 22.70
N TYR A 335 1.26 -6.45 21.38
CA TYR A 335 0.24 -6.75 20.36
C TYR A 335 0.63 -7.97 19.49
N GLY A 336 1.66 -8.72 19.88
CA GLY A 336 2.00 -10.01 19.28
C GLY A 336 3.10 -10.02 18.23
N LEU A 337 3.74 -8.86 17.97
CA LEU A 337 4.97 -8.78 17.17
C LEU A 337 6.16 -9.16 18.06
N THR A 338 6.44 -10.46 18.10
CA THR A 338 7.52 -11.07 18.89
C THR A 338 8.78 -11.30 18.05
N ASP A 339 9.90 -11.55 18.72
CA ASP A 339 11.23 -11.64 18.07
C ASP A 339 11.42 -12.94 17.26
N ASP A 340 10.48 -13.87 17.35
CA ASP A 340 10.41 -15.09 16.55
C ASP A 340 9.67 -14.93 15.21
N LEU A 341 9.15 -13.75 14.90
CA LEU A 341 8.33 -13.49 13.71
C LEU A 341 9.19 -13.23 12.47
N LEU A 342 8.93 -13.98 11.40
CA LEU A 342 9.44 -13.71 10.05
C LEU A 342 8.29 -13.41 9.11
N ARG A 343 8.53 -12.58 8.10
CA ARG A 343 7.55 -12.22 7.08
C ARG A 343 8.08 -12.55 5.70
N LEU A 344 7.31 -13.27 4.92
CA LEU A 344 7.55 -13.55 3.51
C LEU A 344 6.69 -12.62 2.64
N SER A 345 7.31 -12.10 1.58
CA SER A 345 6.64 -11.57 0.41
C SER A 345 6.86 -12.57 -0.72
N ILE A 346 5.85 -13.34 -1.07
CA ILE A 346 5.92 -14.38 -2.09
C ILE A 346 5.85 -13.76 -3.49
N GLY A 347 6.90 -13.99 -4.27
CA GLY A 347 7.00 -13.60 -5.66
C GLY A 347 6.30 -14.58 -6.61
N ILE A 348 6.73 -14.56 -7.86
CA ILE A 348 6.12 -15.33 -8.96
C ILE A 348 7.03 -16.44 -9.49
N GLU A 349 8.04 -16.84 -8.72
CA GLU A 349 8.88 -18.00 -9.00
C GLU A 349 8.07 -19.31 -9.02
N ASP A 350 8.73 -20.43 -9.35
CA ASP A 350 8.13 -21.75 -9.21
C ASP A 350 7.97 -22.09 -7.72
N ALA A 351 6.75 -22.43 -7.29
CA ALA A 351 6.46 -22.73 -5.89
C ALA A 351 7.32 -23.88 -5.33
N ARG A 352 7.73 -24.84 -6.16
CA ARG A 352 8.58 -25.96 -5.75
C ARG A 352 9.97 -25.48 -5.32
N ASP A 353 10.51 -24.49 -6.02
CA ASP A 353 11.82 -23.92 -5.72
C ASP A 353 11.75 -23.07 -4.43
N LEU A 354 10.67 -22.31 -4.25
CA LEU A 354 10.41 -21.56 -3.01
C LEU A 354 10.33 -22.49 -1.79
N ILE A 355 9.56 -23.57 -1.91
CA ILE A 355 9.42 -24.57 -0.83
C ILE A 355 10.75 -25.28 -0.58
N ALA A 356 11.49 -25.65 -1.62
CA ALA A 356 12.80 -26.31 -1.46
C ALA A 356 13.80 -25.39 -0.75
N ASP A 357 13.81 -24.09 -1.06
CA ASP A 357 14.69 -23.10 -0.43
C ASP A 357 14.34 -22.87 1.05
N LEU A 358 13.05 -22.74 1.38
CA LEU A 358 12.61 -22.66 2.77
C LEU A 358 12.89 -23.95 3.54
N ARG A 359 12.66 -25.11 2.91
CA ARG A 359 12.91 -26.42 3.53
C ARG A 359 14.36 -26.56 3.95
N GLN A 360 15.31 -26.31 3.05
CA GLN A 360 16.72 -26.44 3.39
C GLN A 360 17.16 -25.45 4.47
N ALA A 361 16.60 -24.22 4.49
CA ALA A 361 16.91 -23.22 5.50
C ALA A 361 16.28 -23.53 6.88
N LEU A 362 15.09 -24.13 6.91
CA LEU A 362 14.36 -24.46 8.13
C LEU A 362 14.74 -25.82 8.72
N GLU A 363 15.12 -26.80 7.91
CA GLU A 363 15.45 -28.16 8.36
C GLU A 363 16.95 -28.42 8.50
N GLY A 364 17.79 -27.68 7.77
CA GLY A 364 19.26 -27.72 7.90
C GLY A 364 19.77 -26.93 9.10
#